data_AF-A0A949XUX3-F1
#
_entry.id   AF-A0A949XUX3-F1
#
_cell.length_a   1.000
_cell.length_b   1.000
_cell.length_c   1.000
_cell.angle_alpha   90.00
_cell.angle_beta   90.00
_cell.angle_gamma   90.00
#
_symmetry.space_group_name_H-M   'P 1'
#
loop_
_entity.id
_entity.type
_entity.pdbx_description
1 polymer ?
#
loop_
_entity_poly.entity_id
_entity_poly.type
_entity_poly.pdbx_seq_one_letter_code
_entity_poly.pdbx_strand_id
1 'polypeptide(L)'
;MEILGIGTDIIECPRIGKMIEQHGELFLRRVYTEREIRYCQARKHAIEHFAGRWAAKEAILKAIGTGWSRGIAWTDLEVRNGVDGQPRVLVCG
;
A
#
# COMPACT_ATOMS: atom_id res chain seq x y z
N MET A 1 5.75 -21.31 16.55
CA MET A 1 5.34 -19.99 16.03
C MET A 1 3.99 -20.20 15.37
N GLU A 2 2.97 -19.50 15.84
CA GLU A 2 1.60 -19.65 15.35
C GLU A 2 1.32 -18.55 14.32
N ILE A 3 0.66 -18.91 13.22
CA ILE A 3 0.26 -17.95 12.19
C ILE A 3 -1.10 -17.38 12.59
N LEU A 4 -1.15 -16.06 12.87
CA LEU A 4 -2.38 -15.39 13.30
C LEU A 4 -3.38 -15.19 12.16
N GLY A 5 -2.90 -15.07 10.92
CA GLY A 5 -3.74 -14.89 9.75
C GLY A 5 -2.92 -14.81 8.46
N ILE A 6 -3.60 -15.00 7.34
CA ILE A 6 -3.04 -14.91 5.99
C ILE A 6 -3.89 -13.96 5.15
N GLY A 7 -3.26 -13.27 4.22
CA GLY A 7 -3.96 -12.36 3.32
C GLY A 7 -3.26 -12.27 1.98
N THR A 8 -4.08 -12.15 0.93
CA THR A 8 -3.63 -11.99 -0.45
C THR A 8 -4.53 -10.98 -1.15
N ASP A 9 -3.96 -10.23 -2.07
CA ASP A 9 -4.68 -9.28 -2.89
C ASP A 9 -4.05 -9.18 -4.28
N ILE A 10 -4.89 -8.90 -5.27
CA ILE A 10 -4.48 -8.69 -6.66
C ILE A 10 -5.18 -7.44 -7.17
N ILE A 11 -4.43 -6.59 -7.87
CA ILE A 11 -4.94 -5.32 -8.39
C ILE A 11 -4.44 -5.09 -9.81
N GLU A 12 -5.32 -4.55 -10.65
CA GLU A 12 -4.96 -4.11 -11.99
C GLU A 12 -4.21 -2.77 -11.92
N CYS A 13 -2.97 -2.72 -12.41
CA CYS A 13 -2.19 -1.48 -12.46
C CYS A 13 -2.93 -0.33 -13.19
N PRO A 14 -3.62 -0.56 -14.33
CA PRO A 14 -4.40 0.48 -14.99
C PRO A 14 -5.51 1.08 -14.12
N ARG A 15 -6.10 0.30 -13.19
CA ARG A 15 -7.12 0.81 -12.27
C ARG A 15 -6.53 1.85 -11.32
N ILE A 16 -5.35 1.59 -10.77
CA ILE A 16 -4.65 2.54 -9.89
C ILE A 16 -4.19 3.77 -10.70
N GLY A 17 -3.70 3.56 -11.92
CA GLY A 17 -3.38 4.66 -12.84
C GLY A 17 -4.57 5.61 -13.06
N LYS A 18 -5.75 5.06 -13.38
CA LYS A 18 -6.99 5.85 -13.55
C LYS A 18 -7.39 6.61 -12.29
N MET A 19 -7.26 6.01 -11.10
CA MET A 19 -7.58 6.70 -9.85
C MET A 19 -6.62 7.87 -9.57
N ILE A 20 -5.33 7.69 -9.85
CA ILE A 20 -4.32 8.76 -9.73
C ILE A 20 -4.61 9.87 -10.75
N GLU A 21 -4.94 9.53 -11.99
CA GLU A 21 -5.29 10.50 -13.03
C GLU A 21 -6.55 11.31 -12.67
N GLN A 22 -7.59 10.64 -12.14
CA GLN A 22 -8.86 11.26 -11.81
C GLN A 22 -8.83 12.13 -10.54
N HIS A 23 -8.05 11.74 -9.54
CA HIS A 23 -8.11 12.35 -8.20
C HIS A 23 -6.78 12.98 -7.75
N GLY A 24 -5.69 12.73 -8.48
CA GLY A 24 -4.37 13.30 -8.24
C GLY A 24 -3.90 13.15 -6.80
N GLU A 25 -3.43 14.27 -6.26
CA GLU A 25 -2.80 14.34 -4.93
C GLU A 25 -3.75 13.95 -3.79
N LEU A 26 -5.06 14.19 -3.92
CA LEU A 26 -6.04 13.83 -2.90
C LEU A 26 -6.11 12.31 -2.69
N PHE A 27 -6.07 11.55 -3.78
CA PHE A 27 -6.01 10.09 -3.70
C PHE A 27 -4.66 9.62 -3.14
N LEU A 28 -3.56 10.22 -3.61
CA LEU A 28 -2.23 9.83 -3.17
C LEU A 28 -2.06 10.01 -1.65
N ARG A 29 -2.38 11.18 -1.11
CA ARG A 29 -2.25 11.49 0.32
C ARG A 29 -3.22 10.72 1.20
N ARG A 30 -4.37 10.31 0.65
CA ARG A 30 -5.32 9.47 1.38
C ARG A 30 -4.81 8.05 1.58
N VAL A 31 -4.06 7.51 0.62
CA VAL A 31 -3.78 6.08 0.50
C VAL A 31 -2.33 5.74 0.85
N TYR A 32 -1.40 6.63 0.53
CA TYR A 32 0.02 6.39 0.66
C TYR A 32 0.63 7.39 1.64
N THR A 33 1.60 6.93 2.42
CA THR A 33 2.43 7.82 3.22
C THR A 33 3.32 8.68 2.32
N GLU A 34 3.82 9.81 2.84
CA GLU A 34 4.75 10.68 2.11
C GLU A 34 6.03 9.95 1.67
N ARG A 35 6.47 8.94 2.43
CA ARG A 35 7.63 8.11 2.03
C ARG A 35 7.30 7.21 0.85
N GLU A 36 6.11 6.61 0.85
CA GLU A 36 5.65 5.79 -0.26
C GLU A 36 5.48 6.62 -1.53
N ILE A 37 4.84 7.79 -1.45
CA ILE A 37 4.67 8.70 -2.58
C ILE A 37 6.01 9.04 -3.21
N ARG A 38 6.97 9.54 -2.41
CA ARG A 38 8.31 9.88 -2.87
C ARG A 38 9.03 8.70 -3.51
N TYR A 39 8.94 7.52 -2.90
CA TYR A 39 9.55 6.32 -3.51
C TYR A 39 8.89 5.98 -4.84
N CYS A 40 7.56 5.98 -4.94
CA CYS A 40 6.87 5.57 -6.17
C CYS A 40 7.21 6.51 -7.32
N GLN A 41 7.17 7.82 -7.05
CA GLN A 41 7.46 8.87 -8.04
C GLN A 41 8.92 8.83 -8.53
N ALA A 42 9.86 8.36 -7.71
CA ALA A 42 11.25 8.20 -8.09
C ALA A 42 11.53 6.98 -9.00
N ARG A 43 10.51 6.20 -9.37
CA ARG A 43 10.65 4.98 -10.18
C ARG A 43 10.11 5.17 -11.59
N LYS A 44 10.74 4.49 -12.56
CA LYS A 44 10.33 4.50 -13.97
C LYS A 44 8.89 4.02 -14.18
N HIS A 45 8.48 3.00 -13.41
CA HIS A 45 7.17 2.35 -13.47
C HIS A 45 6.31 2.74 -12.27
N ALA A 46 6.08 4.04 -12.10
CA ALA A 46 5.48 4.60 -10.89
C ALA A 46 4.09 4.03 -10.58
N ILE A 47 3.25 3.81 -11.60
CA ILE A 47 1.90 3.27 -11.42
C ILE A 47 1.95 1.85 -10.87
N GLU A 48 2.85 1.01 -11.39
CA GLU A 48 3.06 -0.36 -10.96
C GLU A 48 3.57 -0.42 -9.51
N HIS A 49 4.43 0.52 -9.11
CA HIS A 49 4.86 0.65 -7.73
C HIS A 49 3.73 1.10 -6.79
N PHE A 50 2.87 2.02 -7.22
CA PHE A 50 1.68 2.41 -6.44
C PHE A 50 0.72 1.22 -6.30
N ALA A 51 0.47 0.51 -7.40
CA ALA A 51 -0.38 -0.67 -7.41
C ALA A 51 0.15 -1.80 -6.50
N GLY A 52 1.45 -2.07 -6.54
CA GLY A 52 2.07 -3.06 -5.67
C GLY A 52 1.90 -2.74 -4.18
N ARG A 53 1.97 -1.44 -3.82
CA ARG A 53 1.73 -0.99 -2.44
C ARG A 53 0.28 -1.08 -2.03
N TRP A 54 -0.63 -0.73 -2.93
CA TRP A 54 -2.07 -0.92 -2.71
C TRP A 54 -2.37 -2.38 -2.36
N ALA A 55 -1.94 -3.31 -3.22
CA ALA A 55 -2.16 -4.74 -3.02
C ALA A 55 -1.51 -5.25 -1.72
N ALA A 56 -0.30 -4.80 -1.42
CA ALA A 56 0.35 -5.15 -0.16
C ALA A 56 -0.46 -4.70 1.06
N LYS A 57 -0.95 -3.45 1.08
CA LYS A 57 -1.79 -2.92 2.18
C LYS A 57 -3.09 -3.71 2.36
N GLU A 58 -3.77 -4.02 1.27
CA GLU A 58 -4.98 -4.86 1.29
C GLU A 58 -4.69 -6.28 1.80
N ALA A 59 -3.60 -6.89 1.34
CA ALA A 59 -3.18 -8.22 1.81
C ALA A 59 -2.88 -8.23 3.32
N ILE A 60 -2.23 -7.19 3.84
CA ILE A 60 -1.95 -7.04 5.27
C ILE A 60 -3.25 -6.93 6.08
N LEU A 61 -4.21 -6.12 5.65
CA LEU A 61 -5.49 -6.00 6.36
C LEU A 61 -6.30 -7.29 6.37
N LYS A 62 -6.27 -8.05 5.26
CA LYS A 62 -6.89 -9.37 5.22
C LYS A 62 -6.22 -10.34 6.19
N ALA A 63 -4.90 -10.28 6.31
CA ALA A 63 -4.16 -11.08 7.29
C ALA A 63 -4.47 -10.69 8.74
N ILE A 64 -4.69 -9.40 9.02
CA ILE A 64 -5.07 -8.90 10.36
C ILE A 64 -6.56 -9.17 10.67
N GLY A 65 -7.40 -9.34 9.65
CA GLY A 65 -8.82 -9.69 9.79
C GLY A 65 -9.75 -8.52 10.14
N THR A 66 -9.28 -7.28 10.06
CA THR A 66 -10.07 -6.08 10.39
C THR A 66 -10.76 -5.44 9.19
N GLY A 67 -10.22 -5.64 7.98
CA GLY A 67 -10.55 -4.80 6.82
C GLY A 67 -10.28 -3.31 7.08
N TRP A 68 -10.81 -2.42 6.22
CA TRP A 68 -10.76 -0.95 6.41
C TRP A 68 -11.75 -0.41 7.46
N SER A 69 -12.18 -1.27 8.38
CA SER A 69 -13.11 -0.90 9.45
C SER A 69 -12.35 -0.58 10.73
N ARG A 70 -13.06 -0.06 11.75
CA ARG A 70 -12.51 0.18 13.10
C ARG A 70 -11.41 1.24 13.20
N GLY A 71 -11.42 2.23 12.31
CA GLY A 71 -10.57 3.43 12.42
C GLY A 71 -9.17 3.29 11.83
N ILE A 72 -8.85 2.19 11.15
CA ILE A 72 -7.56 2.03 10.46
C ILE A 72 -7.53 2.90 9.21
N ALA A 73 -6.60 3.84 9.15
CA ALA A 73 -6.32 4.63 7.97
C ALA A 73 -5.36 3.88 7.03
N TRP A 74 -5.42 4.20 5.74
CA TRP A 74 -4.47 3.65 4.76
C TRP A 74 -3.01 3.97 5.07
N THR A 75 -2.77 5.13 5.70
CA THR A 75 -1.45 5.59 6.10
C THR A 75 -0.93 4.94 7.38
N ASP A 76 -1.77 4.17 8.08
CA ASP A 76 -1.36 3.38 9.25
C ASP A 76 -0.52 2.16 8.86
N LEU A 77 -0.58 1.79 7.57
CA LEU A 77 0.26 0.77 6.96
C LEU A 77 1.24 1.44 6.00
N GLU A 78 2.53 1.17 6.16
CA GLU A 78 3.57 1.67 5.27
C GLU A 78 4.44 0.52 4.75
N VAL A 79 4.51 0.39 3.42
CA VAL A 79 5.38 -0.60 2.76
C VAL A 79 6.74 0.03 2.45
N ARG A 80 7.78 -0.49 3.11
CA ARG A 80 9.18 -0.07 2.98
C ARG A 80 10.00 -1.15 2.30
N ASN A 81 11.11 -0.76 1.70
CA ASN A 81 12.14 -1.70 1.26
C ASN A 81 13.26 -1.72 2.31
N GLY A 82 13.64 -2.91 2.74
CA GLY A 82 14.85 -3.14 3.52
C GLY A 82 16.11 -2.94 2.67
N VAL A 83 17.27 -3.07 3.32
CA VAL A 83 18.59 -2.84 2.71
C VAL A 83 18.79 -3.71 1.46
N ASP A 84 18.33 -4.96 1.50
CA ASP A 84 18.45 -5.92 0.39
C ASP A 84 17.26 -5.87 -0.60
N GLY A 85 16.42 -4.83 -0.52
CA GLY A 85 15.23 -4.69 -1.34
C GLY A 85 14.00 -5.46 -0.83
N GLN A 86 14.17 -6.32 0.18
CA GLN A 86 13.06 -7.08 0.79
C GLN A 86 11.96 -6.14 1.32
N PRO A 87 10.68 -6.35 0.96
CA PRO A 87 9.60 -5.54 1.49
C PRO A 87 9.42 -5.78 2.99
N ARG A 88 9.25 -4.70 3.75
CA ARG A 88 8.89 -4.68 5.17
C ARG A 88 7.68 -3.80 5.39
N VAL A 89 6.86 -4.16 6.36
CA VAL A 89 5.66 -3.42 6.71
C VAL A 89 5.90 -2.72 8.05
N LEU A 90 5.62 -1.42 8.10
CA LEU A 90 5.40 -0.72 9.35
C LEU A 90 3.89 -0.59 9.56
N VAL A 91 3.45 -0.92 10.78
CA VAL A 91 2.08 -0.68 11.25
C VAL A 91 2.16 0.36 12.36
N CYS A 92 1.43 1.47 12.24
CA CYS A 92 1.40 2.56 13.21
C CYS A 92 0.02 3.23 13.25
N GLY A 93 -0.40 3.73 14.40
CA GLY A 93 -1.65 4.47 14.61
C GLY A 93 -1.59 5.27 15.89
#